data_AF-A0A958A5G0-F1
#
_entry.id   AF-A0A958A5G0-F1
#
_cell.length_a   1.000
_cell.length_b   1.000
_cell.length_c   1.000
_cell.angle_alpha   90.00
_cell.angle_beta   90.00
_cell.angle_gamma   90.00
#
_symmetry.space_group_name_H-M   'P 1'
#
loop_
_entity.id
_entity.type
_entity.pdbx_description
1 polymer ?
#
loop_
_entity_poly.entity_id
_entity_poly.type
_entity_poly.pdbx_seq_one_letter_code
_entity_poly.pdbx_strand_id
1 'polypeptide(L)'
;MMKTKLSRYLQNKGIDSFQKLQFLLFLYKNPALTGTLQELAQRAYFGDTRLLSKILAELHSVGLVEEVDRSYKLNQTPGVITYLKGLARLFDDPLTRQNLLQAISKQAPVAAMGY
;
A
#
# COMPACT_ATOMS: atom_id res chain seq x y z
N MET A 1 23.12 3.92 -6.26
CA MET A 1 22.24 5.10 -6.49
C MET A 1 20.75 4.79 -6.67
N MET A 2 20.30 3.54 -6.91
CA MET A 2 18.85 3.22 -7.07
C MET A 2 18.04 3.21 -5.76
N LYS A 3 18.67 3.01 -4.59
CA LYS A 3 17.98 2.93 -3.29
C LYS A 3 17.22 4.21 -2.92
N THR A 4 17.76 5.39 -3.21
CA THR A 4 17.20 6.68 -2.76
C THR A 4 16.00 7.15 -3.58
N LYS A 5 15.94 6.82 -4.88
CA LYS A 5 14.82 7.25 -5.75
C LYS A 5 13.55 6.48 -5.45
N LEU A 6 13.66 5.17 -5.23
CA LEU A 6 12.52 4.30 -4.96
C LEU A 6 11.89 4.61 -3.60
N SER A 7 12.69 4.74 -2.55
CA SER A 7 12.20 5.08 -1.21
C SER A 7 11.52 6.45 -1.17
N ARG A 8 12.11 7.46 -1.82
CA ARG A 8 11.51 8.81 -1.90
C ARG A 8 10.21 8.81 -2.70
N TYR A 9 10.12 7.98 -3.73
CA TYR A 9 8.93 7.86 -4.55
C TYR A 9 7.78 7.14 -3.81
N LEU A 10 8.09 6.10 -3.02
CA LEU A 10 7.11 5.45 -2.13
C LEU A 10 6.61 6.40 -1.04
N GLN A 11 7.50 7.18 -0.44
CA GLN A 11 7.15 8.23 0.52
C GLN A 11 6.22 9.29 -0.09
N ASN A 12 6.52 9.77 -1.30
CA ASN A 12 5.67 10.74 -2.00
C ASN A 12 4.28 10.20 -2.32
N LYS A 13 4.10 8.86 -2.30
CA LYS A 13 2.82 8.18 -2.48
C LYS A 13 2.25 7.62 -1.17
N GLY A 14 2.81 7.99 -0.02
CA GLY A 14 2.33 7.60 1.30
C GLY A 14 2.52 6.12 1.63
N ILE A 15 3.31 5.37 0.84
CA ILE A 15 3.60 3.95 1.05
C ILE A 15 4.83 3.82 1.95
N ASP A 16 4.62 4.07 3.23
CA ASP A 16 5.65 4.09 4.29
C ASP A 16 5.60 2.85 5.20
N SER A 17 4.65 1.93 4.96
CA SER A 17 4.50 0.70 5.73
C SER A 17 4.31 -0.51 4.82
N PHE A 18 4.74 -1.67 5.34
CA PHE A 18 4.58 -2.93 4.63
C PHE A 18 3.10 -3.27 4.43
N GLN A 19 2.28 -2.95 5.41
CA GLN A 19 0.84 -3.17 5.39
C GLN A 19 0.17 -2.37 4.26
N LYS A 20 0.52 -1.09 4.07
CA LYS A 20 0.02 -0.28 2.95
C LYS A 20 0.41 -0.89 1.61
N LEU A 21 1.67 -1.28 1.46
CA LEU A 21 2.18 -1.90 0.25
C LEU A 21 1.46 -3.23 -0.05
N GLN A 22 1.33 -4.10 0.95
CA GLN A 22 0.66 -5.38 0.84
C GLN A 22 -0.81 -5.21 0.45
N PHE A 23 -1.53 -4.30 1.12
CA PHE A 23 -2.93 -4.04 0.83
C PHE A 23 -3.14 -3.46 -0.58
N LEU A 24 -2.29 -2.53 -1.00
CA LEU A 24 -2.34 -1.95 -2.34
C LEU A 24 -2.04 -2.98 -3.44
N LEU A 25 -1.05 -3.85 -3.22
CA LEU A 25 -0.76 -4.97 -4.14
C LEU A 25 -1.89 -6.00 -4.17
N PHE A 26 -2.58 -6.22 -3.04
CA PHE A 26 -3.76 -7.07 -2.98
C PHE A 26 -4.90 -6.52 -3.84
N LEU A 27 -5.20 -5.21 -3.75
CA LEU A 27 -6.18 -4.56 -4.62
C LEU A 27 -5.77 -4.58 -6.09
N TYR A 28 -4.48 -4.35 -6.40
CA TYR A 28 -3.97 -4.44 -7.77
C TYR A 28 -4.13 -5.83 -8.38
N LYS A 29 -3.93 -6.90 -7.59
CA LYS A 29 -4.16 -8.29 -8.03
C LYS A 29 -5.64 -8.63 -8.21
N ASN A 30 -6.54 -7.84 -7.65
CA ASN A 30 -7.99 -8.03 -7.72
C ASN A 30 -8.69 -6.73 -8.16
N PRO A 31 -8.49 -6.25 -9.41
CA PRO A 31 -8.92 -4.91 -9.82
C PRO A 31 -10.44 -4.71 -9.87
N ALA A 32 -11.21 -5.80 -9.93
CA ALA A 32 -12.68 -5.77 -9.84
C ALA A 32 -13.18 -5.79 -8.37
N LEU A 33 -12.29 -5.95 -7.40
CA LEU A 33 -12.65 -6.00 -6.00
C LEU A 33 -13.12 -4.62 -5.53
N THR A 34 -14.37 -4.58 -5.12
CA THR A 34 -14.98 -3.46 -4.42
C THR A 34 -15.61 -4.02 -3.15
N GLY A 35 -15.51 -3.29 -2.05
CA GLY A 35 -16.14 -3.72 -0.81
C GLY A 35 -16.02 -2.69 0.30
N THR A 36 -16.84 -2.86 1.31
CA THR A 36 -16.76 -2.10 2.56
C THR A 36 -15.46 -2.40 3.29
N LEU A 37 -15.12 -1.55 4.27
CA LEU A 37 -13.98 -1.77 5.16
C LEU A 37 -13.96 -3.19 5.77
N GLN A 38 -15.11 -3.70 6.21
CA GLN A 38 -15.22 -5.04 6.81
C GLN A 38 -14.96 -6.15 5.80
N GLU A 39 -15.55 -6.07 4.60
CA GLU A 39 -15.35 -7.07 3.55
C GLU A 39 -13.89 -7.10 3.08
N LEU A 40 -13.27 -5.93 2.93
CA LEU A 40 -11.87 -5.83 2.55
C LEU A 40 -10.93 -6.33 3.65
N ALA A 41 -11.23 -6.06 4.93
CA ALA A 41 -10.47 -6.61 6.06
C ALA A 41 -10.51 -8.14 6.06
N GLN A 42 -11.69 -8.73 5.88
CA GLN A 42 -11.85 -10.18 5.79
C GLN A 42 -11.11 -10.78 4.59
N ARG A 43 -11.32 -10.23 3.39
CA ARG A 43 -10.73 -10.77 2.15
C ARG A 43 -9.22 -10.60 2.07
N ALA A 44 -8.68 -9.50 2.61
CA ALA A 44 -7.25 -9.26 2.67
C ALA A 44 -6.58 -9.99 3.85
N TYR A 45 -7.35 -10.71 4.68
CA TYR A 45 -6.92 -11.27 5.97
C TYR A 45 -6.24 -10.23 6.88
N PHE A 46 -6.66 -8.97 6.76
CA PHE A 46 -6.27 -7.89 7.64
C PHE A 46 -7.15 -7.99 8.90
N GLY A 47 -6.66 -8.70 9.91
CA GLY A 47 -7.39 -8.91 11.17
C GLY A 47 -7.69 -7.63 11.95
N ASP A 48 -7.02 -6.52 11.64
CA ASP A 48 -7.22 -5.21 12.27
C ASP A 48 -7.94 -4.23 11.32
N THR A 49 -9.25 -4.07 11.54
CA THR A 49 -10.09 -3.13 10.80
C THR A 49 -9.76 -1.66 11.08
N ARG A 50 -9.21 -1.32 12.26
CA ARG A 50 -8.79 0.05 12.58
C ARG A 50 -7.54 0.41 11.80
N LEU A 51 -6.59 -0.51 11.71
CA LEU A 51 -5.41 -0.35 10.87
C LEU A 51 -5.81 -0.22 9.40
N LEU A 52 -6.71 -1.08 8.91
CA LEU A 52 -7.16 -1.01 7.52
C LEU A 52 -7.91 0.31 7.22
N SER A 53 -8.70 0.82 8.16
CA SER A 53 -9.38 2.11 8.02
C SER A 53 -8.38 3.25 7.83
N LYS A 54 -7.29 3.27 8.62
CA LYS A 54 -6.20 4.26 8.45
C LYS A 54 -5.53 4.12 7.08
N ILE A 55 -5.18 2.90 6.68
CA ILE A 55 -4.57 2.62 5.38
C ILE A 55 -5.47 3.10 4.24
N LEU A 56 -6.77 2.80 4.29
CA LEU A 56 -7.72 3.22 3.27
C LEU A 56 -7.86 4.75 3.20
N ALA A 57 -7.94 5.42 4.35
CA ALA A 57 -7.99 6.88 4.39
C ALA A 57 -6.73 7.52 3.77
N GLU A 58 -5.55 6.98 4.09
CA GLU A 58 -4.29 7.46 3.53
C GLU A 58 -4.19 7.18 2.02
N LEU A 59 -4.53 5.97 1.57
CA LEU A 59 -4.53 5.61 0.15
C LEU A 59 -5.56 6.41 -0.67
N HIS A 60 -6.70 6.71 -0.07
CA HIS A 60 -7.72 7.58 -0.66
C HIS A 60 -7.19 9.03 -0.79
N SER A 61 -6.54 9.56 0.25
CA SER A 61 -5.98 10.93 0.24
C SER A 61 -4.93 11.16 -0.85
N VAL A 62 -4.22 10.11 -1.27
CA VAL A 62 -3.22 10.15 -2.36
C VAL A 62 -3.77 9.69 -3.72
N GLY A 63 -5.07 9.39 -3.80
CA GLY A 63 -5.79 9.01 -5.02
C GLY A 63 -5.47 7.61 -5.54
N LEU A 64 -4.95 6.71 -4.70
CA LEU A 64 -4.67 5.31 -5.09
C LEU A 64 -5.90 4.40 -4.96
N VAL A 65 -6.83 4.77 -4.10
CA VAL A 65 -8.10 4.09 -3.85
C VAL A 65 -9.22 5.13 -3.99
N GLU A 66 -10.38 4.69 -4.45
CA GLU A 66 -11.59 5.51 -4.54
C GLU A 66 -12.62 4.99 -3.53
N GLU A 67 -13.35 5.92 -2.90
CA GLU A 67 -14.54 5.60 -2.10
C GLU A 67 -15.80 5.90 -2.93
N VAL A 68 -16.66 4.90 -3.09
CA VAL A 68 -17.95 5.00 -3.79
C VAL A 68 -18.99 4.28 -2.94
N ASP A 69 -20.05 4.98 -2.54
CA ASP A 69 -21.14 4.42 -1.73
C ASP A 69 -20.66 3.63 -0.50
N ARG A 70 -19.71 4.20 0.25
CA ARG A 70 -19.07 3.59 1.44
C ARG A 70 -18.29 2.30 1.16
N SER A 71 -18.04 2.01 -0.10
CA SER A 71 -17.19 0.92 -0.55
C SER A 71 -15.90 1.48 -1.13
N TYR A 72 -14.82 0.74 -0.95
CA TYR A 72 -13.52 1.10 -1.48
C TYR A 72 -13.16 0.20 -2.65
N LYS A 73 -12.57 0.80 -3.68
CA LYS A 73 -12.05 0.10 -4.84
C LYS A 73 -10.74 0.73 -5.31
N LEU A 74 -9.97 -0.02 -6.08
CA LEU A 74 -8.76 0.50 -6.67
C LEU A 74 -9.05 1.64 -7.66
N ASN A 75 -8.29 2.72 -7.61
CA ASN A 75 -8.35 3.74 -8.65
C ASN A 75 -7.78 3.17 -9.96
N GLN A 76 -8.61 3.11 -11.01
CA GLN A 76 -8.23 2.52 -12.30
C GLN A 76 -7.67 3.54 -13.31
N THR A 77 -7.39 4.77 -12.88
CA THR A 77 -6.74 5.77 -13.73
C THR A 77 -5.42 5.21 -14.30
N PRO A 78 -5.13 5.39 -15.62
CA PRO A 78 -3.96 4.79 -16.26
C PRO A 78 -2.62 5.06 -15.56
N GLY A 79 -2.46 6.24 -14.94
CA GLY A 79 -1.28 6.59 -14.16
C GLY A 79 -1.12 5.73 -12.90
N VAL A 80 -2.22 5.44 -12.19
CA VAL A 80 -2.23 4.58 -11.00
C VAL A 80 -1.92 3.14 -11.38
N ILE A 81 -2.56 2.61 -12.44
CA ILE A 81 -2.31 1.24 -12.90
C ILE A 81 -0.87 1.06 -13.39
N THR A 82 -0.32 2.02 -14.14
CA THR A 82 1.07 1.98 -14.59
C THR A 82 2.04 2.00 -13.41
N TYR A 83 1.76 2.84 -12.41
CA TYR A 83 2.53 2.88 -11.16
C TYR A 83 2.51 1.52 -10.44
N LEU A 84 1.32 0.94 -10.23
CA LEU A 84 1.16 -0.33 -9.52
C LEU A 84 1.78 -1.50 -10.26
N LYS A 85 1.73 -1.50 -11.60
CA LYS A 85 2.43 -2.48 -12.43
C LYS A 85 3.94 -2.41 -12.24
N GLY A 86 4.51 -1.21 -12.17
CA GLY A 86 5.92 -1.01 -11.84
C GLY A 86 6.26 -1.49 -10.43
N LEU A 87 5.43 -1.14 -9.47
CA LEU A 87 5.59 -1.55 -8.06
C LEU A 87 5.52 -3.08 -7.90
N ALA A 88 4.55 -3.73 -8.53
CA ALA A 88 4.38 -5.17 -8.52
C ALA A 88 5.60 -5.88 -9.12
N ARG A 89 6.11 -5.42 -10.27
CA ARG A 89 7.34 -5.96 -10.89
C ARG A 89 8.56 -5.85 -9.98
N LEU A 90 8.71 -4.71 -9.29
CA LEU A 90 9.80 -4.52 -8.33
C LEU A 90 9.63 -5.41 -7.09
N PHE A 91 8.39 -5.70 -6.71
CA PHE A 91 8.10 -6.59 -5.59
C PHE A 91 8.25 -8.08 -5.96
N ASP A 92 8.05 -8.46 -7.22
CA ASP A 92 8.27 -9.84 -7.69
C ASP A 92 9.75 -10.23 -7.65
N ASP A 93 10.68 -9.29 -7.87
CA ASP A 93 12.11 -9.54 -7.75
C ASP A 93 12.54 -9.73 -6.26
N PRO A 94 13.13 -10.88 -5.87
CA PRO A 94 13.45 -11.17 -4.47
C PRO A 94 14.42 -10.18 -3.81
N LEU A 95 15.46 -9.75 -4.55
CA LEU A 95 16.44 -8.80 -4.05
C LEU A 95 15.83 -7.41 -3.87
N THR A 96 15.03 -6.98 -4.84
CA THR A 96 14.35 -5.68 -4.84
C THR A 96 13.28 -5.64 -3.77
N ARG A 97 12.53 -6.73 -3.56
CA ARG A 97 11.61 -6.90 -2.44
C ARG A 97 12.31 -6.72 -1.10
N GLN A 98 13.45 -7.38 -0.88
CA GLN A 98 14.19 -7.23 0.37
C GLN A 98 14.67 -5.78 0.56
N ASN A 99 15.14 -5.12 -0.49
CA ASN A 99 15.54 -3.72 -0.45
C ASN A 99 14.36 -2.77 -0.18
N LEU A 100 13.18 -3.05 -0.75
CA LEU A 100 11.93 -2.33 -0.51
C LEU A 100 11.48 -2.44 0.95
N LEU A 101 11.47 -3.67 1.48
CA LEU A 101 11.12 -3.94 2.88
C LEU A 101 12.10 -3.26 3.83
N GLN A 102 13.41 -3.30 3.54
CA GLN A 102 14.41 -2.59 4.33
C GLN A 102 14.25 -1.07 4.27
N ALA A 103 13.89 -0.52 3.11
CA ALA A 103 13.64 0.91 2.94
C ALA A 103 12.43 1.36 3.78
N ILE A 104 11.35 0.59 3.76
CA ILE A 104 10.14 0.83 4.55
C ILE A 104 10.44 0.67 6.05
N SER A 105 11.14 -0.39 6.46
CA SER A 105 11.46 -0.68 7.86
C SER A 105 12.42 0.34 8.49
N LYS A 106 13.39 0.88 7.74
CA LYS A 106 14.29 1.95 8.23
C LYS A 106 13.60 3.32 8.36
N GLN A 107 12.37 3.44 7.87
CA GLN A 107 11.61 4.68 7.83
C GLN A 107 10.43 4.69 8.80
N ALA A 108 10.05 3.54 9.36
CA ALA A 108 9.22 3.52 10.56
C ALA A 108 10.02 4.23 11.66
N PRO A 109 9.48 5.27 12.32
CA PRO A 109 10.11 5.77 13.52
C PRO A 109 10.26 4.57 14.45
N VAL A 110 11.45 4.41 15.01
CA VAL A 110 11.64 3.58 16.20
C VAL A 110 10.59 4.10 17.18
N ALA A 111 9.46 3.41 17.29
CA ALA A 111 8.53 3.62 18.37
C ALA A 111 9.40 3.45 19.61
N ALA A 112 9.55 4.55 20.32
CA ALA A 112 10.53 4.74 21.37
C ALA A 112 10.59 3.50 22.26
N MET A 113 11.80 2.95 22.39
CA MET A 113 12.19 2.33 23.65
C MET A 113 11.89 3.34 24.75
N GLY A 114 10.95 3.00 25.61
CA GLY A 114 10.56 3.77 26.78
C GLY A 114 9.77 2.85 27.69
N TYR A 115 10.55 2.17 28.54
CA TYR A 115 10.21 1.39 29.74
C TYR A 115 8.74 1.32 30.18
#